data_AF-A0A089FPY9-F1
#
_entry.id   AF-A0A089FPY9-F1
#
_cell.length_a   1.000
_cell.length_b   1.000
_cell.length_c   1.000
_cell.angle_alpha   90.00
_cell.angle_beta   90.00
_cell.angle_gamma   90.00
#
_symmetry.space_group_name_H-M   'P 1'
#
loop_
_entity.id
_entity.type
_entity.pdbx_description
1 polymer ?
#
loop_
_entity_poly.entity_id
_entity_poly.type
_entity_poly.pdbx_seq_one_letter_code
_entity_poly.pdbx_strand_id
1 'polypeptide(L)'
;MLLGSLFLVGVVYFLFLMIFYKSEHYMEILSCYECGFDPYSSARLFFSYRFFLISILFIIFDVEISLMLPVPFLFSELGLIVFFVFILILLLGLLYEYFYGSLDWLDYYKVKDN
;
A
#
# COMPACT_ATOMS: atom_id res chain seq x y z
N MET A 1 18.87 -47.20 19.32
CA MET A 1 20.05 -46.30 19.34
C MET A 1 19.72 -44.94 18.72
N LEU A 2 19.30 -44.87 17.45
CA LEU A 2 18.96 -43.60 16.78
C LEU A 2 17.81 -42.81 17.43
N LEU A 3 16.78 -43.49 17.95
CA LEU A 3 15.65 -42.81 18.61
C LEU A 3 16.07 -42.13 19.93
N GLY A 4 16.98 -42.77 20.68
CA GLY A 4 17.50 -42.23 21.93
C GLY A 4 18.42 -41.03 21.73
N SER A 5 19.24 -41.03 20.67
CA SER A 5 20.08 -39.88 20.32
C SER A 5 19.25 -38.68 19.88
N LEU A 6 18.16 -38.90 19.13
CA LEU A 6 17.25 -37.80 18.73
C LEU A 6 16.55 -37.17 19.93
N PHE A 7 16.10 -37.98 20.89
CA PHE A 7 15.50 -37.47 22.13
C PHE A 7 16.49 -36.61 22.93
N LEU A 8 17.73 -37.07 23.07
CA LEU A 8 18.77 -36.36 23.82
C LEU A 8 19.12 -35.00 23.18
N VAL A 9 19.22 -34.96 21.84
CA VAL A 9 19.41 -33.70 21.11
C VAL A 9 18.21 -32.76 21.30
N GLY A 10 16.99 -33.27 21.28
CA GLY A 10 15.79 -32.47 21.53
C GLY A 10 15.75 -31.85 22.93
N VAL A 11 16.15 -32.61 23.96
CA VAL A 11 16.22 -32.11 25.34
C VAL A 11 17.29 -31.03 25.47
N VAL A 12 18.47 -31.24 24.91
CA VAL A 12 19.56 -30.24 24.95
C VAL A 12 19.15 -28.96 24.22
N TYR A 13 18.49 -29.07 23.06
CA TYR A 13 17.97 -27.93 22.31
C TYR A 13 16.90 -27.16 23.10
N PHE A 14 15.98 -27.87 23.76
CA PHE A 14 14.94 -27.25 24.58
C PHE A 14 15.53 -26.48 25.77
N LEU A 15 16.52 -27.06 26.45
CA LEU A 15 17.23 -26.39 27.55
C LEU A 15 17.98 -25.15 27.06
N PHE A 16 18.61 -25.23 25.88
CA PHE A 16 19.25 -24.07 25.25
C PHE A 16 18.25 -22.94 24.99
N LEU A 17 17.08 -23.25 24.44
CA LEU A 17 16.03 -22.26 24.21
C LEU A 17 15.53 -21.59 25.50
N MET A 18 15.37 -22.36 26.58
CA MET A 18 14.95 -21.82 27.88
C MET A 18 15.97 -20.84 28.47
N ILE A 19 17.27 -21.11 28.31
CA ILE A 19 18.34 -20.22 28.76
C ILE A 19 18.40 -18.95 27.89
N PHE A 20 18.14 -19.09 26.58
CA PHE A 20 18.24 -17.99 25.62
C PHE A 20 17.00 -17.07 25.62
N TYR A 21 15.87 -17.55 26.15
CA TYR A 21 14.65 -16.74 26.30
C TYR A 21 14.80 -15.75 27.45
N LYS A 22 15.61 -14.72 27.21
CA LYS A 22 15.75 -13.57 28.10
C LYS A 22 14.70 -12.53 27.71
N SER A 23 13.58 -12.53 28.42
CA SER A 23 12.51 -11.55 28.23
C SER A 23 12.77 -10.30 29.08
N GLU A 24 13.51 -9.35 28.52
CA GLU A 24 13.72 -8.04 29.15
C GLU A 24 12.60 -7.09 28.69
N HIS A 25 11.52 -7.03 29.48
CA HIS A 25 10.42 -6.10 29.25
C HIS A 25 10.72 -4.75 29.93
N TYR A 26 11.64 -3.98 29.37
CA TYR A 26 11.82 -2.58 29.78
C TYR A 26 10.76 -1.71 29.10
N MET A 27 10.02 -0.92 29.88
CA MET A 27 8.98 -0.02 29.38
C MET A 27 9.51 0.97 28.32
N GLU A 28 10.78 1.36 28.42
CA GLU A 28 11.43 2.28 27.48
C GLU A 28 11.62 1.64 26.09
N ILE A 29 11.90 0.34 26.01
CA ILE A 29 11.99 -0.39 24.73
C ILE A 29 10.61 -0.53 24.09
N LEU A 30 9.55 -0.60 24.92
CA LEU A 30 8.16 -0.71 24.49
C LEU A 30 7.52 0.65 24.16
N SER A 31 8.19 1.76 24.48
CA SER A 31 7.69 3.11 24.26
C SER A 31 7.90 3.59 22.81
N CYS A 32 7.09 4.54 22.34
CA CYS A 32 7.21 5.10 21.00
C CYS A 32 8.47 5.98 20.90
N TYR A 33 9.25 5.81 19.84
CA TYR A 33 10.42 6.66 19.57
C TYR A 33 9.99 8.05 19.08
N GLU A 34 10.13 9.07 19.92
CA GLU A 34 9.98 10.50 19.55
C GLU A 34 11.30 11.27 19.78
N CYS A 35 12.40 10.82 19.17
CA CYS A 35 13.70 11.52 19.24
C CYS A 35 14.19 11.82 20.67
N GLY A 36 13.83 10.99 21.65
CA GLY A 36 14.20 11.15 23.06
C GLY A 36 13.20 11.94 23.92
N PHE A 37 12.04 12.28 23.38
CA PHE A 37 10.93 12.92 24.12
C PHE A 37 9.79 11.92 24.39
N ASP A 38 8.98 12.21 25.40
CA ASP A 38 7.73 11.50 25.64
C ASP A 38 6.67 11.90 24.61
N PRO A 39 5.85 10.95 24.11
CA PRO A 39 4.85 11.24 23.11
C PRO A 39 3.80 12.24 23.61
N TYR A 40 3.75 13.42 22.98
CA TYR A 40 2.81 14.49 23.36
C TYR A 40 1.36 14.18 22.96
N SER A 41 1.14 13.31 21.97
CA SER A 41 -0.19 12.97 21.46
C SER A 41 -0.20 11.60 20.78
N SER A 42 -1.38 11.07 20.46
CA SER A 42 -1.45 9.80 19.72
C SER A 42 -0.89 9.97 18.31
N ALA A 43 -0.09 8.99 17.85
CA ALA A 43 0.43 8.93 16.48
C ALA A 43 -0.65 8.80 15.38
N ARG A 44 -1.94 8.74 15.73
CA ARG A 44 -3.05 8.71 14.78
C ARG A 44 -3.33 10.12 14.28
N LEU A 45 -2.81 10.39 13.09
CA LEU A 45 -3.17 11.57 12.31
C LEU A 45 -4.41 11.28 11.46
N PHE A 46 -5.22 12.32 11.24
CA PHE A 46 -6.30 12.23 10.27
C PHE A 46 -5.71 11.98 8.88
N PHE A 47 -6.27 10.99 8.20
CA PHE A 47 -5.83 10.58 6.87
C PHE A 47 -6.04 11.73 5.87
N SER A 48 -5.03 12.02 5.05
CA SER A 48 -5.19 13.03 4.01
C SER A 48 -6.10 12.49 2.90
N TYR A 49 -7.15 13.24 2.54
CA TYR A 49 -8.10 12.86 1.48
C TYR A 49 -7.42 12.71 0.11
N ARG A 50 -6.21 13.21 -0.08
CA ARG A 50 -5.47 13.10 -1.35
C ARG A 50 -4.90 11.71 -1.56
N PHE A 51 -4.32 11.10 -0.52
CA PHE A 51 -3.90 9.70 -0.58
C PHE A 51 -5.08 8.75 -0.80
N PHE A 52 -6.26 9.11 -0.30
CA PHE A 52 -7.50 8.41 -0.57
C PHE A 52 -7.87 8.44 -2.06
N LEU A 53 -7.89 9.64 -2.67
CA LEU A 53 -8.25 9.84 -4.07
C LEU A 53 -7.30 9.07 -5.01
N ILE A 54 -5.99 9.14 -4.76
CA ILE A 54 -4.99 8.39 -5.55
C ILE A 54 -5.25 6.88 -5.46
N SER A 55 -5.66 6.38 -4.29
CA SER A 55 -5.95 4.95 -4.09
C SER A 55 -7.21 4.51 -4.83
N ILE A 56 -8.27 5.32 -4.83
CA ILE A 56 -9.49 5.06 -5.62
C ILE A 56 -9.18 5.08 -7.11
N LEU A 57 -8.46 6.10 -7.56
CA LEU A 57 -8.05 6.26 -8.95
C LEU A 57 -7.22 5.06 -9.43
N PHE A 58 -6.29 4.57 -8.61
CA PHE A 58 -5.52 3.35 -8.91
C PHE A 58 -6.43 2.12 -9.08
N ILE A 59 -7.41 1.93 -8.21
CA ILE A 59 -8.36 0.81 -8.31
C ILE A 59 -9.19 0.90 -9.59
N ILE A 60 -9.66 2.09 -9.95
CA ILE A 60 -10.45 2.30 -11.17
C ILE A 60 -9.59 1.99 -12.40
N PHE A 61 -8.37 2.54 -12.49
CA PHE A 61 -7.47 2.28 -13.62
C PHE A 61 -7.06 0.81 -13.74
N ASP A 62 -6.89 0.08 -12.64
CA ASP A 62 -6.61 -1.36 -12.68
C ASP A 62 -7.78 -2.15 -13.30
N VAL A 63 -9.01 -1.80 -12.94
CA VAL A 63 -10.22 -2.38 -13.55
C VAL A 63 -10.33 -2.03 -15.03
N GLU A 64 -10.02 -0.80 -15.42
CA GLU A 64 -10.02 -0.38 -16.82
C GLU A 64 -9.00 -1.14 -17.67
N ILE A 65 -7.78 -1.37 -17.15
CA ILE A 65 -6.76 -2.18 -17.82
C ILE A 65 -7.22 -3.64 -17.95
N SER A 66 -7.89 -4.18 -16.91
CA SER A 66 -8.48 -5.52 -16.97
C SER A 66 -9.50 -5.65 -18.11
N LEU A 67 -10.32 -4.60 -18.33
CA LEU A 67 -11.28 -4.54 -19.44
C LEU A 67 -10.61 -4.39 -20.82
N MET A 68 -9.35 -3.94 -20.90
CA MET A 68 -8.58 -3.88 -22.15
C MET A 68 -7.90 -5.21 -22.51
N LEU A 69 -7.87 -6.20 -21.62
CA LEU A 69 -7.24 -7.50 -21.86
C LEU A 69 -7.80 -8.29 -23.08
N PRO A 70 -9.10 -8.28 -23.41
CA PRO A 70 -9.64 -9.06 -24.52
C PRO A 70 -9.39 -8.45 -25.92
N VAL A 71 -8.75 -7.28 -26.02
CA VAL A 71 -8.52 -6.55 -27.29
C VAL A 71 -7.82 -7.38 -28.37
N PRO A 72 -6.77 -8.18 -28.07
CA PRO A 72 -6.12 -8.99 -29.09
C PRO A 72 -7.02 -10.05 -29.74
N PHE A 73 -8.16 -10.38 -29.13
CA PHE A 73 -9.11 -11.36 -29.67
C PHE A 73 -10.25 -10.70 -30.47
N LEU A 74 -10.29 -9.36 -30.52
CA LEU A 74 -11.35 -8.58 -31.13
C LEU A 74 -11.02 -8.26 -32.60
N PHE A 75 -11.24 -9.23 -33.50
CA PHE A 75 -10.90 -9.10 -34.93
C PHE A 75 -12.07 -8.68 -35.85
N SER A 76 -13.19 -8.20 -35.28
CA SER A 76 -14.33 -7.72 -36.08
C SER A 76 -14.30 -6.19 -36.22
N GLU A 77 -14.76 -5.68 -37.37
CA GLU A 77 -14.92 -4.23 -37.61
C GLU A 77 -15.74 -3.55 -36.51
N LEU A 78 -16.84 -4.19 -36.08
CA LEU A 78 -17.65 -3.73 -34.97
C LEU A 78 -16.89 -3.74 -33.64
N GLY A 79 -16.05 -4.74 -33.40
CA GLY A 79 -15.21 -4.83 -32.22
C GLY A 79 -14.20 -3.68 -32.13
N LEU A 80 -13.53 -3.37 -33.24
CA LEU A 80 -12.58 -2.26 -33.31
C LEU A 80 -13.26 -0.92 -33.02
N ILE A 81 -14.46 -0.69 -33.57
CA ILE A 81 -15.24 0.54 -33.29
C ILE A 81 -15.57 0.65 -31.80
N VAL A 82 -16.05 -0.44 -31.18
CA VAL A 82 -16.36 -0.47 -29.74
C VAL A 82 -15.10 -0.20 -28.91
N PHE A 83 -13.96 -0.78 -29.29
CA PHE A 83 -12.68 -0.52 -28.63
C PHE A 83 -12.26 0.95 -28.71
N PHE A 84 -12.38 1.58 -29.89
CA PHE A 84 -12.07 3.01 -30.03
C PHE A 84 -12.98 3.90 -29.19
N VAL A 85 -14.28 3.60 -29.15
CA VAL A 85 -15.23 4.32 -28.29
C VAL A 85 -14.87 4.13 -26.81
N PHE A 86 -14.51 2.91 -26.41
CA PHE A 86 -14.08 2.62 -25.05
C PHE A 86 -12.85 3.43 -24.65
N ILE A 87 -11.79 3.43 -25.47
CA ILE A 87 -10.59 4.24 -25.23
C ILE A 87 -10.90 5.73 -25.14
N LEU A 88 -11.79 6.25 -26.00
CA LEU A 88 -12.18 7.65 -25.98
C LEU A 88 -12.85 8.04 -24.66
N ILE A 89 -13.72 7.18 -24.13
CA ILE A 89 -14.38 7.39 -22.84
C ILE A 89 -13.36 7.41 -21.70
N LEU A 90 -12.40 6.48 -21.69
CA LEU A 90 -11.33 6.45 -20.67
C LEU A 90 -10.49 7.73 -20.70
N LEU A 91 -10.12 8.19 -21.91
CA LEU A 91 -9.31 9.38 -22.10
C LEU A 91 -10.05 10.64 -21.62
N LEU A 92 -11.35 10.74 -21.89
CA LEU A 92 -12.20 11.83 -21.38
C LEU A 92 -12.31 11.80 -19.85
N GLY A 93 -12.46 10.62 -19.24
CA GLY A 93 -12.50 10.46 -17.78
C GLY A 93 -11.20 10.93 -17.12
N LEU A 94 -10.05 10.49 -17.65
CA LEU A 94 -8.74 10.91 -17.18
C LEU A 94 -8.53 12.42 -17.33
N LEU A 95 -8.92 13.01 -18.47
CA LEU A 95 -8.83 14.46 -18.69
C LEU A 95 -9.70 15.23 -17.70
N TYR A 96 -10.92 14.77 -17.44
CA TYR A 96 -11.82 15.40 -16.47
C TYR A 96 -11.18 15.45 -15.07
N GLU A 97 -10.59 14.34 -14.62
CA GLU A 97 -9.94 14.27 -13.31
C GLU A 97 -8.66 15.11 -13.23
N TYR A 98 -7.91 15.18 -14.33
CA TYR A 98 -6.75 16.06 -14.45
C TYR A 98 -7.14 17.53 -14.31
N PHE A 99 -8.19 17.99 -15.01
CA PHE A 99 -8.68 19.37 -14.89
C PHE A 99 -9.25 19.70 -13.51
N TYR A 100 -9.74 18.70 -12.77
CA TYR A 100 -10.23 18.90 -11.41
C TYR A 100 -9.09 19.07 -10.37
N GLY A 101 -7.83 18.83 -10.76
CA GLY A 101 -6.67 19.00 -9.87
C GLY A 101 -6.55 17.92 -8.79
N SER A 102 -7.24 16.78 -8.95
CA SER A 102 -7.17 15.63 -8.03
C SER A 102 -5.73 15.08 -7.89
N LEU A 103 -4.93 15.28 -8.94
CA LEU A 103 -3.57 14.76 -9.10
C LEU A 103 -2.46 15.75 -8.69
N ASP A 104 -2.81 17.01 -8.37
CA ASP A 104 -1.80 18.03 -8.06
C ASP A 104 -1.18 17.83 -6.66
N TRP A 105 0.12 17.54 -6.64
CA TRP A 105 0.92 17.46 -5.43
C TRP A 105 1.54 18.83 -5.13
N LEU A 106 0.93 19.55 -4.19
CA LEU A 106 1.45 20.78 -3.55
C LEU A 106 1.50 22.06 -4.40
N ASP A 107 0.43 22.86 -4.33
CA ASP A 107 0.48 24.31 -4.53
C ASP A 107 0.39 25.02 -3.17
N TYR A 108 1.33 24.77 -2.24
CA TYR A 108 1.34 25.48 -0.95
C TYR A 108 1.96 26.89 -1.04
N TYR A 109 2.60 27.24 -2.17
CA TYR A 109 3.28 28.53 -2.36
C TYR A 109 2.51 29.57 -3.18
N LYS A 110 1.37 29.24 -3.80
CA LYS A 110 0.65 30.20 -4.66
C LYS A 110 -0.27 31.19 -3.91
N VAL A 111 -0.45 31.06 -2.60
CA VAL A 111 -1.34 31.94 -1.82
C VAL A 111 -0.58 33.04 -1.07
N LYS A 112 0.76 33.06 -1.07
CA LYS A 112 1.53 34.07 -0.32
C LYS A 112 1.98 35.29 -1.14
N ASP A 113 1.79 35.29 -2.46
CA ASP A 113 2.24 36.38 -3.35
C ASP A 113 1.09 37.20 -3.98
N ASN A 114 -0.08 37.29 -3.32
CA ASN A 114 -1.11 38.31 -3.61
C ASN A 114 -1.51 39.05 -2.33
#